data_AF-A0A2S4HE72-F1
#
_entry.id   AF-A0A2S4HE72-F1
#
_cell.length_a   1.000
_cell.length_b   1.000
_cell.length_c   1.000
_cell.angle_alpha   90.00
_cell.angle_beta   90.00
_cell.angle_gamma   90.00
#
_symmetry.space_group_name_H-M   'P 1'
#
loop_
_entity.id
_entity.type
_entity.pdbx_description
1 polymer ?
#
loop_
_entity_poly.entity_id
_entity_poly.type
_entity_poly.pdbx_seq_one_letter_code
_entity_poly.pdbx_strand_id
1 'polypeptide(L)'
;MLKYFSSKEVSGPKLLDIVLPSWVSKENASYRAWLYVQELKIKKMQYIKSHYLAADFQNSGSYQIRGAEIAKDLGISRSSLMNTSKYSIDFRNHLDGINLELAQEKDKKVAKIGASRSRGTIRSSKGDLVLINNELKKRLSDLENKKVADLVTYAFDQLPLDVKRKMGL
;
A
#
# COMPACT_ATOMS: atom_id res chain seq x y z
N MET A 1 -16.88 -1.58 48.89
CA MET A 1 -15.56 -1.52 48.23
C MET A 1 -15.15 -2.92 47.76
N LEU A 2 -15.36 -3.17 46.45
CA LEU A 2 -14.64 -4.06 45.52
C LEU A 2 -14.07 -5.42 46.02
N LYS A 3 -14.89 -6.48 45.96
CA LYS A 3 -14.44 -7.88 45.74
C LYS A 3 -14.56 -8.28 44.26
N TYR A 4 -14.18 -7.40 43.34
CA TYR A 4 -14.35 -7.59 41.88
C TYR A 4 -13.04 -7.94 41.13
N PHE A 5 -11.90 -8.06 41.83
CA PHE A 5 -10.60 -8.28 41.19
C PHE A 5 -9.98 -9.67 41.40
N SER A 6 -10.64 -10.59 42.11
CA SER A 6 -10.04 -11.91 42.44
C SER A 6 -10.34 -13.03 41.44
N SER A 7 -10.92 -12.74 40.28
CA SER A 7 -11.26 -13.77 39.27
C SER A 7 -10.99 -13.29 37.85
N LYS A 8 -9.91 -12.53 37.68
CA LYS A 8 -9.29 -12.32 36.37
C LYS A 8 -8.02 -13.15 36.31
N GLU A 9 -8.17 -14.46 36.58
CA GLU A 9 -7.17 -15.41 36.13
C GLU A 9 -7.02 -15.24 34.63
N VAL A 10 -5.77 -15.05 34.27
CA VAL A 10 -5.29 -14.67 32.95
C VAL A 10 -5.76 -15.73 31.97
N SER A 11 -6.89 -15.50 31.32
CA SER A 11 -7.17 -16.13 30.04
C SER A 11 -6.14 -15.54 29.07
N GLY A 12 -4.93 -16.11 29.11
CA GLY A 12 -3.91 -15.89 28.11
C GLY A 12 -4.57 -16.07 26.75
N PRO A 13 -4.18 -15.27 25.73
CA PRO A 13 -4.75 -15.43 24.41
C PRO A 13 -4.62 -16.91 24.03
N LYS A 14 -5.76 -17.53 23.68
CA LYS A 14 -5.87 -18.92 23.23
C LYS A 14 -4.59 -19.29 22.50
N LEU A 15 -3.83 -20.25 23.05
CA LEU A 15 -2.67 -20.84 22.41
C LEU A 15 -3.18 -21.43 21.08
N LEU A 16 -3.15 -20.61 20.03
CA LEU A 16 -3.04 -21.08 18.66
C LEU A 16 -1.91 -22.11 18.69
N ASP A 17 -2.08 -23.26 18.04
CA ASP A 17 -0.96 -24.17 17.83
C ASP A 17 0.16 -23.40 17.12
N ILE A 18 1.06 -22.82 17.91
CA ILE A 18 2.22 -22.10 17.40
C ILE A 18 3.09 -23.21 16.87
N VAL A 19 2.99 -23.47 15.57
CA VAL A 19 3.93 -24.33 14.86
C VAL A 19 5.26 -23.61 14.92
N LEU A 20 6.08 -24.00 15.90
CA LEU A 20 7.45 -23.52 16.00
C LEU A 20 8.18 -23.95 14.71
N PRO A 21 8.90 -23.04 14.05
CA PRO A 21 9.78 -23.43 12.96
C PRO A 21 10.82 -24.45 13.47
N SER A 22 11.21 -25.40 12.62
CA SER A 22 12.16 -26.47 12.98
C SER A 22 13.52 -25.99 13.49
N TRP A 23 13.90 -24.75 13.15
CA TRP A 23 15.15 -24.11 13.58
C TRP A 23 15.05 -23.41 14.96
N VAL A 24 13.84 -23.28 15.51
CA VAL A 24 13.61 -22.63 16.81
C VAL A 24 13.66 -23.68 17.92
N SER A 25 14.61 -23.51 18.85
CA SER A 25 14.72 -24.34 20.05
C SER A 25 14.56 -23.49 21.30
N LYS A 26 13.78 -23.99 22.28
CA LYS A 26 13.56 -23.33 23.57
C LYS A 26 14.83 -23.22 24.41
N GLU A 27 15.84 -24.06 24.13
CA GLU A 27 17.12 -24.08 24.83
C GLU A 27 18.03 -22.91 24.42
N ASN A 28 17.82 -22.38 23.22
CA ASN A 28 18.68 -21.37 22.63
C ASN A 28 17.99 -20.00 22.57
N ALA A 29 18.80 -18.98 22.30
CA ALA A 29 18.32 -17.62 22.09
C ALA A 29 17.37 -17.48 20.87
N SER A 30 17.30 -18.49 19.99
CA SER A 30 16.43 -18.48 18.81
C SER A 30 14.94 -18.40 19.17
N TYR A 31 14.49 -19.03 20.26
CA TYR A 31 13.10 -18.94 20.71
C TYR A 31 12.72 -17.52 21.14
N ARG A 32 13.56 -16.87 21.92
CA ARG A 32 13.35 -15.48 22.37
C ARG A 32 13.36 -14.53 21.19
N ALA A 33 14.30 -14.72 20.26
CA ALA A 33 14.39 -13.92 19.04
C ALA A 33 13.16 -14.08 18.14
N TRP A 34 12.69 -15.32 17.96
CA TRP A 34 11.49 -15.60 17.17
C TRP A 34 10.24 -14.95 17.77
N LEU A 35 10.01 -15.12 19.08
CA LEU A 35 8.89 -14.48 19.77
C LEU A 35 8.91 -12.97 19.60
N TYR A 36 10.09 -12.35 19.81
CA TYR A 36 10.24 -10.91 19.70
C TYR A 36 9.95 -10.40 18.28
N VAL A 37 10.39 -11.13 17.26
CA VAL A 37 10.09 -10.83 15.86
C VAL A 37 8.58 -10.86 15.59
N GLN A 38 7.84 -11.82 16.16
CA GLN A 38 6.39 -11.88 16.00
C GLN A 38 5.69 -10.68 16.66
N GLU A 39 6.12 -10.28 17.86
CA GLU A 39 5.59 -9.08 18.52
C GLU A 39 5.86 -7.82 17.69
N LEU A 40 7.08 -7.66 17.17
CA LEU A 40 7.43 -6.55 16.30
C LEU A 40 6.60 -6.57 15.01
N LYS A 41 6.39 -7.74 14.39
CA LYS A 41 5.54 -7.88 13.21
C LYS A 41 4.14 -7.34 13.47
N ILE A 42 3.52 -7.68 14.61
CA ILE A 42 2.19 -7.18 14.98
C ILE A 42 2.22 -5.65 15.13
N LYS A 43 3.20 -5.10 15.86
CA LYS A 43 3.34 -3.65 16.06
C LYS A 43 3.50 -2.90 14.75
N LYS A 44 4.40 -3.35 13.86
CA LYS A 44 4.66 -2.73 12.55
C LYS A 44 3.44 -2.87 11.62
N MET A 45 2.77 -4.01 11.62
CA MET A 45 1.54 -4.19 10.86
C MET A 45 0.41 -3.26 11.37
N GLN A 46 0.30 -3.08 12.68
CA GLN A 46 -0.65 -2.12 13.27
C GLN A 46 -0.32 -0.68 12.85
N TYR A 47 0.97 -0.31 12.87
CA TYR A 47 1.44 0.98 12.36
C TYR A 47 1.04 1.19 10.88
N ILE A 48 1.27 0.19 10.02
CA ILE A 48 0.86 0.27 8.61
C ILE A 48 -0.66 0.47 8.46
N LYS A 49 -1.46 -0.18 9.32
CA LYS A 49 -2.91 -0.05 9.29
C LYS A 49 -3.39 1.33 9.76
N SER A 50 -2.82 1.85 10.85
CA SER A 50 -3.26 3.10 11.49
C SER A 50 -2.79 4.36 10.78
N HIS A 51 -1.67 4.32 10.06
CA HIS A 51 -1.14 5.51 9.40
C HIS A 51 -1.78 5.74 8.02
N TYR A 52 -2.00 7.01 7.67
CA TYR A 52 -2.72 7.43 6.46
C TYR A 52 -1.91 8.36 5.54
N LEU A 53 -0.74 8.82 5.98
CA LEU A 53 0.14 9.65 5.17
C LEU A 53 1.23 8.79 4.53
N ALA A 54 1.52 9.05 3.26
CA ALA A 54 2.64 8.40 2.57
C ALA A 54 4.00 8.85 3.15
N ALA A 55 4.06 10.03 3.76
CA ALA A 55 5.24 10.56 4.43
C ALA A 55 5.66 9.71 5.64
N ASP A 56 4.68 9.16 6.38
CA ASP A 56 4.91 8.34 7.57
C ASP A 56 5.64 7.02 7.25
N PHE A 57 5.64 6.62 5.98
CA PHE A 57 6.28 5.41 5.45
C PHE A 57 7.61 5.66 4.73
N GLN A 58 8.11 6.91 4.71
CA GLN A 58 9.41 7.23 4.11
C GLN A 58 10.56 6.64 4.93
N ASN A 59 10.42 6.63 6.26
CA ASN A 59 11.43 6.04 7.12
C ASN A 59 11.31 4.51 7.13
N SER A 60 12.36 3.82 6.70
CA SER A 60 12.44 2.36 6.74
C SER A 60 12.27 1.79 8.14
N GLY A 61 12.69 2.51 9.19
CA GLY A 61 12.52 2.09 10.58
C GLY A 61 11.05 1.97 11.03
N SER A 62 10.12 2.63 10.35
CA SER A 62 8.70 2.61 10.72
C SER A 62 8.01 1.30 10.37
N TYR A 63 8.46 0.60 9.32
CA TYR A 63 7.83 -0.64 8.84
C TYR A 63 8.78 -1.83 8.77
N GLN A 64 10.08 -1.62 8.59
CA GLN A 64 11.08 -2.70 8.52
C GLN A 64 11.59 -3.07 9.91
N ILE A 65 11.80 -4.35 10.13
CA ILE A 65 12.40 -4.91 11.33
C ILE A 65 13.88 -5.14 11.08
N ARG A 66 14.75 -4.59 11.93
CA ARG A 66 16.21 -4.73 11.80
C ARG A 66 16.75 -5.72 12.82
N GLY A 67 17.63 -6.63 12.39
CA GLY A 67 18.31 -7.57 13.30
C GLY A 67 19.12 -6.88 14.41
N ALA A 68 19.58 -5.64 14.18
CA ALA A 68 20.28 -4.86 15.21
C ALA A 68 19.36 -4.39 16.35
N GLU A 69 18.10 -4.07 16.05
CA GLU A 69 17.08 -3.69 17.04
C GLU A 69 16.76 -4.89 17.94
N ILE A 70 16.50 -6.05 17.33
CA ILE A 70 16.24 -7.30 18.03
C ILE A 70 17.41 -7.70 18.93
N ALA A 71 18.64 -7.61 18.41
CA ALA A 71 19.84 -7.93 19.17
C ALA A 71 20.02 -7.01 20.40
N LYS A 72 19.78 -5.71 20.22
CA LYS A 72 19.88 -4.71 21.28
C LYS A 72 18.85 -4.96 22.39
N ASP A 73 17.60 -5.23 22.02
CA ASP A 73 16.50 -5.40 22.97
C ASP A 73 16.60 -6.72 23.75
N LEU A 74 17.15 -7.76 23.13
CA LEU A 74 17.39 -9.05 23.78
C LEU A 74 18.73 -9.13 24.52
N GLY A 75 19.60 -8.12 24.41
CA GLY A 75 20.94 -8.11 25.00
C GLY A 75 21.89 -9.15 24.41
N ILE A 76 21.67 -9.56 23.15
CA ILE A 76 22.48 -10.57 22.46
C ILE A 76 23.37 -9.89 21.42
N SER A 77 24.58 -10.42 21.21
CA SER A 77 25.42 -9.95 20.11
C SER A 77 24.74 -10.17 18.75
N ARG A 78 24.64 -9.10 17.95
CA ARG A 78 24.08 -9.17 16.59
C ARG A 78 24.74 -10.26 15.75
N SER A 79 26.07 -10.43 15.89
CA SER A 79 26.82 -11.47 15.16
C SER A 79 26.38 -12.87 15.58
N SER A 80 26.16 -13.09 16.87
CA SER A 80 25.68 -14.37 17.39
C SER A 80 24.29 -14.71 16.83
N LEU A 81 23.40 -13.73 16.78
CA LEU A 81 22.04 -13.89 16.29
C LEU A 81 21.97 -14.10 14.76
N MET A 82 22.75 -13.32 14.00
CA MET A 82 22.59 -13.22 12.54
C MET A 82 23.62 -14.01 11.72
N ASN A 83 24.79 -14.34 12.28
CA ASN A 83 25.91 -14.89 11.50
C ASN A 83 26.57 -16.13 12.10
N THR A 84 26.73 -16.20 13.42
CA THR A 84 27.61 -17.20 14.05
C THR A 84 26.88 -18.48 14.46
N SER A 85 25.62 -18.38 14.87
CA SER A 85 24.87 -19.53 15.39
C SER A 85 24.35 -20.45 14.28
N LYS A 86 24.13 -21.74 14.58
CA LYS A 86 23.57 -22.71 13.62
C LYS A 86 22.22 -22.27 13.04
N TYR A 87 21.38 -21.64 13.87
CA TYR A 87 20.05 -21.14 13.48
C TYR A 87 20.08 -19.77 12.75
N SER A 88 21.26 -19.16 12.61
CA SER A 88 21.38 -17.76 12.18
C SER A 88 20.98 -17.55 10.71
N ILE A 89 21.23 -18.55 9.85
CA ILE A 89 20.82 -18.54 8.45
C ILE A 89 19.29 -18.55 8.34
N ASP A 90 18.65 -19.48 9.05
CA ASP A 90 17.20 -19.61 9.05
C ASP A 90 16.51 -18.38 9.66
N PHE A 91 17.08 -17.84 10.74
CA PHE A 91 16.59 -16.60 11.35
C PHE A 91 16.65 -15.42 10.39
N ARG A 92 17.74 -15.28 9.62
CA ARG A 92 17.87 -14.23 8.61
C ARG A 92 16.83 -14.38 7.51
N ASN A 93 16.67 -15.58 6.97
CA ASN A 93 15.68 -15.88 5.93
C ASN A 93 14.26 -15.59 6.44
N HIS A 94 13.97 -15.93 7.70
CA HIS A 94 12.69 -15.62 8.33
C HIS A 94 12.44 -14.12 8.46
N LEU A 95 13.45 -13.36 8.91
CA LEU A 95 13.37 -11.91 9.05
C LEU A 95 13.20 -11.22 7.70
N ASP A 96 13.91 -11.68 6.67
CA ASP A 96 13.79 -11.18 5.31
C ASP A 96 12.40 -11.45 4.73
N GLY A 97 11.85 -12.65 4.96
CA GLY A 97 10.47 -12.98 4.58
C GLY A 97 9.43 -12.07 5.24
N ILE A 98 9.54 -11.84 6.55
CA ILE A 98 8.64 -10.92 7.27
C ILE A 98 8.77 -9.48 6.77
N ASN A 99 10.00 -9.02 6.52
CA ASN A 99 10.23 -7.68 5.99
C ASN A 99 9.64 -7.51 4.58
N LEU A 100 9.69 -8.56 3.75
CA LEU A 100 9.07 -8.56 2.43
C LEU A 100 7.54 -8.48 2.55
N GLU A 101 6.92 -9.25 3.45
CA GLU A 101 5.48 -9.14 3.73
C GLU A 101 5.09 -7.73 4.20
N LEU A 102 5.83 -7.15 5.14
CA LEU A 102 5.57 -5.80 5.65
C LEU A 102 5.76 -4.73 4.56
N ALA A 103 6.75 -4.90 3.67
CA ALA A 103 6.95 -4.02 2.52
C ALA A 103 5.76 -4.08 1.55
N GLN A 104 5.28 -5.28 1.22
CA GLN A 104 4.10 -5.46 0.36
C GLN A 104 2.85 -4.82 0.95
N GLU A 105 2.59 -5.01 2.25
CA GLU A 105 1.43 -4.39 2.92
C GLU A 105 1.54 -2.86 2.96
N LYS A 106 2.73 -2.32 3.20
CA LYS A 106 3.01 -0.89 3.13
C LYS A 106 2.79 -0.35 1.71
N ASP A 107 3.27 -1.03 0.68
CA ASP A 107 3.10 -0.56 -0.70
C ASP A 107 1.62 -0.63 -1.14
N LYS A 108 0.88 -1.68 -0.76
CA LYS A 108 -0.58 -1.74 -0.92
C LYS A 108 -1.28 -0.56 -0.23
N LYS A 109 -0.86 -0.23 1.00
CA LYS A 109 -1.43 0.89 1.77
C LYS A 109 -1.11 2.23 1.11
N VAL A 110 0.12 2.46 0.67
CA VAL A 110 0.52 3.69 -0.03
C VAL A 110 -0.21 3.83 -1.37
N ALA A 111 -0.36 2.75 -2.13
CA ALA A 111 -1.14 2.74 -3.36
C ALA A 111 -2.62 3.09 -3.08
N LYS A 112 -3.22 2.50 -2.04
CA LYS A 112 -4.58 2.85 -1.60
C LYS A 112 -4.69 4.30 -1.15
N ILE A 113 -3.69 4.83 -0.44
CA ILE A 113 -3.66 6.25 -0.06
C ILE A 113 -3.58 7.13 -1.32
N GLY A 114 -2.76 6.77 -2.31
CA GLY A 114 -2.69 7.46 -3.60
C GLY A 114 -4.03 7.45 -4.35
N ALA A 115 -4.67 6.29 -4.47
CA ALA A 115 -5.96 6.13 -5.16
C ALA A 115 -7.12 6.78 -4.41
N SER A 116 -7.17 6.65 -3.09
CA SER A 116 -8.23 7.20 -2.23
C SER A 116 -8.11 8.71 -2.01
N ARG A 117 -6.99 9.34 -2.38
CA ARG A 117 -6.83 10.81 -2.41
C ARG A 117 -7.64 11.49 -3.53
N SER A 118 -8.45 10.74 -4.26
CA SER A 118 -9.55 11.23 -5.08
C SER A 118 -10.61 11.95 -4.21
N ARG A 119 -10.30 13.18 -3.76
CA ARG A 119 -11.31 14.14 -3.25
C ARG A 119 -11.95 14.93 -4.41
N GLY A 120 -12.19 14.27 -5.53
CA GLY A 120 -12.67 14.91 -6.77
C GLY A 120 -11.78 16.09 -7.22
N THR A 121 -12.38 16.99 -8.02
CA THR A 121 -11.76 18.16 -8.68
C THR A 121 -11.08 19.16 -7.73
N ILE A 122 -11.29 19.05 -6.42
CA ILE A 122 -10.86 20.04 -5.42
C ILE A 122 -9.34 19.96 -5.11
N ARG A 123 -8.66 18.87 -5.49
CA ARG A 123 -7.24 18.66 -5.15
C ARG A 123 -6.30 18.29 -6.30
N SER A 124 -6.76 18.30 -7.55
CA SER A 124 -5.87 18.24 -8.71
C SER A 124 -4.92 19.43 -8.67
N SER A 125 -3.62 19.20 -8.84
CA SER A 125 -2.64 20.28 -8.87
C SER A 125 -2.97 21.23 -10.02
N LYS A 126 -2.49 22.49 -9.98
CA LYS A 126 -2.69 23.43 -11.10
C LYS A 126 -2.25 22.81 -12.43
N GLY A 127 -1.19 22.00 -12.43
CA GLY A 127 -0.71 21.27 -13.60
C GLY A 127 -1.72 20.24 -14.11
N ASP A 128 -2.24 19.40 -13.22
CA ASP A 128 -3.22 18.37 -13.58
C ASP A 128 -4.53 18.99 -14.10
N LEU A 129 -4.98 20.09 -13.49
CA LEU A 129 -6.15 20.84 -13.94
C LEU A 129 -5.96 21.43 -15.33
N VAL A 130 -4.78 21.99 -15.63
CA VAL A 130 -4.48 22.54 -16.95
C VAL A 130 -4.45 21.43 -18.01
N LEU A 131 -3.85 20.27 -17.69
CA LEU A 131 -3.83 19.12 -18.59
C LEU A 131 -5.26 18.64 -18.92
N ILE A 132 -6.09 18.44 -17.90
CA ILE A 132 -7.48 18.01 -18.06
C ILE A 132 -8.27 19.06 -18.85
N ASN A 133 -8.09 20.35 -18.55
CA ASN A 133 -8.79 21.43 -19.26
C ASN A 133 -8.40 21.50 -20.74
N ASN A 134 -7.12 21.32 -21.04
CA ASN A 134 -6.63 21.26 -22.41
C ASN A 134 -7.17 20.04 -23.17
N GLU A 135 -7.25 18.87 -22.51
CA GLU A 135 -7.85 17.68 -23.11
C GLU A 135 -9.35 17.86 -23.36
N LEU A 136 -10.08 18.44 -22.41
CA LEU A 136 -11.49 18.77 -22.57
C LEU A 136 -11.72 19.76 -23.72
N LYS A 137 -10.87 20.78 -23.84
CA LYS A 137 -10.92 21.73 -24.97
C LYS A 137 -10.70 21.03 -26.32
N LYS A 138 -9.74 20.11 -26.42
CA LYS A 138 -9.53 19.31 -27.63
C LYS A 138 -10.74 18.45 -27.97
N ARG A 139 -11.30 17.75 -26.99
CA ARG A 139 -12.51 16.94 -27.19
C ARG A 139 -13.69 17.79 -27.63
N LEU A 140 -13.82 19.00 -27.09
CA LEU A 140 -14.87 19.94 -27.45
C LEU A 140 -14.70 20.42 -28.89
N SER A 141 -13.48 20.80 -29.31
CA SER A 141 -13.21 21.15 -30.71
C SER A 141 -13.45 19.98 -31.68
N ASP A 142 -13.09 18.76 -31.29
CA ASP A 142 -13.32 17.58 -32.12
C ASP A 142 -14.81 17.29 -32.31
N LEU A 143 -15.60 17.47 -31.25
CA LEU A 143 -17.06 17.33 -31.30
C LEU A 143 -17.72 18.45 -32.11
N GLU A 144 -17.25 19.68 -31.96
CA GLU A 144 -17.72 20.81 -32.76
C GLU A 144 -17.45 20.58 -34.25
N ASN A 145 -16.25 20.14 -34.62
CA ASN A 145 -15.89 19.83 -36.00
C ASN A 145 -16.77 18.74 -36.60
N LYS A 146 -17.05 17.67 -35.85
CA LYS A 146 -17.96 16.61 -36.28
C LYS A 146 -19.37 17.14 -36.50
N LYS A 147 -19.89 17.91 -35.54
CA LYS A 147 -21.23 18.49 -35.64
C LYS A 147 -21.36 19.47 -36.81
N VAL A 148 -20.31 20.26 -37.09
CA VAL A 148 -20.29 21.15 -38.26
C VAL A 148 -20.32 20.35 -39.56
N ALA A 149 -19.55 19.26 -39.66
CA ALA A 149 -19.59 18.39 -40.82
C ALA A 149 -20.99 17.80 -41.02
N ASP A 150 -21.62 17.28 -39.96
CA ASP A 150 -22.97 16.72 -40.00
C ASP A 150 -24.02 17.77 -40.44
N LEU A 151 -23.90 19.01 -39.93
CA LEU A 151 -24.78 20.11 -40.30
C LEU A 151 -24.61 20.52 -41.77
N VAL A 152 -23.37 20.54 -42.28
CA VAL A 152 -23.10 20.82 -43.70
C VAL A 152 -23.70 19.73 -44.57
N THR A 153 -23.50 18.45 -44.24
CA THR A 153 -24.10 17.33 -44.98
C THR A 153 -25.62 17.41 -44.96
N TYR A 154 -26.22 17.67 -43.80
CA TYR A 154 -27.67 17.83 -43.68
C TYR A 154 -28.20 19.02 -44.51
N ALA A 155 -27.49 20.15 -44.49
CA ALA A 155 -27.85 21.31 -45.30
C ALA A 155 -27.75 20.99 -46.80
N PHE A 156 -26.72 20.25 -47.24
CA PHE A 156 -26.61 19.76 -48.61
C PHE A 156 -27.76 18.83 -49.01
N ASP A 157 -28.17 17.92 -48.12
CA ASP A 157 -29.28 17.00 -48.38
C ASP A 157 -30.61 17.74 -48.55
N GLN A 158 -30.85 18.76 -47.74
CA GLN A 158 -32.06 19.60 -47.77
C GLN A 158 -32.09 20.61 -48.93
N LEU A 159 -31.03 20.76 -49.73
CA LEU A 159 -31.05 21.67 -50.88
C LEU A 159 -32.07 21.22 -51.93
N PRO A 160 -32.90 22.14 -52.47
CA PRO A 160 -33.82 21.85 -53.57
C PRO A 160 -33.08 21.35 -54.82
N LEU A 161 -33.72 20.43 -55.57
CA LEU A 161 -33.14 19.79 -56.77
C LEU A 161 -32.63 20.80 -57.82
N ASP A 162 -33.31 21.95 -57.95
CA ASP A 162 -32.93 23.00 -58.89
C ASP A 162 -31.58 23.66 -58.54
N VAL A 163 -31.25 23.72 -57.24
CA VAL A 163 -29.98 24.27 -56.75
C VAL A 163 -28.87 23.24 -56.92
N LYS A 164 -29.15 21.95 -56.66
CA LYS A 164 -28.18 20.85 -56.88
C LYS A 164 -27.74 20.77 -58.35
N ARG A 165 -28.71 20.82 -59.28
CA ARG A 165 -28.44 20.85 -60.74
C ARG A 165 -27.60 22.06 -61.18
N LYS A 166 -27.81 23.23 -60.57
CA LYS A 166 -27.00 24.44 -60.87
C LYS A 166 -25.58 24.36 -60.32
N MET A 167 -25.34 23.55 -59.29
CA MET A 167 -24.02 23.32 -58.70
C MET A 167 -23.24 22.18 -59.37
N GLY A 168 -23.81 21.55 -60.42
CA GLY A 168 -23.15 20.45 -61.16
C GLY A 168 -23.10 19.13 -60.40
N LEU A 169 -23.98 18.95 -59.41
CA LEU A 169 -24.17 17.74 -58.60
C LEU A 169 -25.42 16.98 -59.06
#